data_AF-A0A817RYU8-F1
#
_entry.id   AF-A0A817RYU8-F1
#
_cell.length_a   1.000
_cell.length_b   1.000
_cell.length_c   1.000
_cell.angle_alpha   90.00
_cell.angle_beta   90.00
_cell.angle_gamma   90.00
#
_symmetry.space_group_name_H-M   'P 1'
#
loop_
_entity.id
_entity.type
_entity.pdbx_description
1 polymer ?
#
loop_
_entity_poly.entity_id
_entity_poly.type
_entity_poly.pdbx_seq_one_letter_code
_entity_poly.pdbx_strand_id
1 'polypeptide(L)'
;SGTLCETLLMVQAFMANVIFPNKHEDEQYKYTNDGHLLISETYVGASVEALESGVFRSDIPCRFKIVPETVQYLIDNIDRTLQQSIEIEEKLSMDLIENLSEIK
;
A
#
# COMPACT_ATOMS: atom_id res chain seq x y z
N SER A 1 0.45 -20.98 -1.92
CA SER A 1 -0.16 -20.15 -0.85
C SER A 1 -1.68 -20.16 -0.89
N GLY A 2 -2.34 -20.15 -2.05
CA GLY A 2 -3.81 -20.09 -2.17
C GLY A 2 -4.60 -21.13 -1.35
N THR A 3 -4.27 -22.41 -1.46
CA THR A 3 -4.95 -23.48 -0.69
C THR A 3 -4.77 -23.33 0.82
N LEU A 4 -3.61 -22.82 1.28
CA LEU A 4 -3.40 -22.54 2.71
C LEU A 4 -4.33 -21.40 3.17
N CYS A 5 -4.48 -20.34 2.37
CA CYS A 5 -5.43 -19.27 2.66
C CYS A 5 -6.88 -19.79 2.72
N GLU A 6 -7.28 -20.65 1.78
CA GLU A 6 -8.61 -21.30 1.78
C GLU A 6 -8.85 -22.05 3.10
N THR A 7 -7.91 -22.90 3.53
CA THR A 7 -8.03 -23.64 4.79
C THR A 7 -8.12 -22.73 6.01
N LEU A 8 -7.32 -21.66 6.07
CA LEU A 8 -7.36 -20.70 7.17
C LEU A 8 -8.72 -19.98 7.24
N LEU A 9 -9.28 -19.59 6.09
CA LEU A 9 -10.61 -18.99 6.01
C LEU A 9 -11.71 -19.98 6.42
N MET A 10 -11.59 -21.26 6.04
CA MET A 10 -12.53 -22.30 6.45
C MET A 10 -12.54 -22.50 7.97
N VAL A 11 -11.38 -22.46 8.63
CA VAL A 11 -11.30 -22.53 10.10
C VAL A 11 -12.04 -21.34 10.74
N GLN A 12 -11.82 -20.12 10.24
CA GLN A 12 -12.47 -18.93 10.79
C GLN A 12 -13.99 -18.94 10.59
N ALA A 13 -14.47 -19.31 9.41
CA ALA A 13 -15.91 -19.36 9.17
C ALA A 13 -16.60 -20.52 9.91
N PHE A 14 -15.91 -21.63 10.19
CA PHE A 14 -16.42 -22.68 11.09
C PHE A 14 -16.64 -22.11 12.50
N MET A 15 -15.65 -21.40 13.04
CA MET A 15 -15.74 -20.78 14.37
C MET A 15 -16.83 -19.71 14.46
N ALA A 16 -17.09 -19.00 13.36
CA ALA A 16 -18.14 -17.99 13.26
C ALA A 16 -19.53 -18.56 12.87
N ASN A 17 -19.67 -19.89 12.70
CA ASN A 17 -20.88 -20.56 12.22
C ASN A 17 -21.40 -20.00 10.88
N VAL A 18 -20.48 -19.68 9.97
CA VAL A 18 -20.76 -19.20 8.61
C VAL A 18 -20.62 -20.37 7.64
N ILE A 19 -21.64 -20.60 6.81
CA ILE A 19 -21.63 -21.65 5.79
C ILE A 19 -20.65 -21.26 4.68
N PHE A 20 -19.75 -22.18 4.33
CA PHE A 20 -18.82 -21.98 3.22
C PHE A 20 -19.52 -22.17 1.87
N PRO A 21 -19.24 -21.33 0.88
CA PRO A 21 -19.72 -21.55 -0.47
C PRO A 21 -19.03 -22.77 -1.10
N ASN A 22 -19.66 -23.33 -2.13
CA ASN A 22 -19.00 -24.31 -3.01
C ASN A 22 -17.85 -23.65 -3.78
N LYS A 23 -16.96 -24.48 -4.33
CA LYS A 23 -15.89 -23.98 -5.21
C LYS A 23 -16.50 -23.27 -6.42
N HIS A 24 -15.86 -22.17 -6.82
CA HIS A 24 -16.25 -21.44 -8.01
C HIS A 24 -15.98 -22.29 -9.26
N GLU A 25 -16.93 -22.28 -10.18
CA GLU A 25 -16.80 -22.86 -11.51
C GLU A 25 -16.94 -21.72 -12.52
N ASP A 26 -15.96 -21.58 -13.41
CA ASP A 26 -15.98 -20.52 -14.42
C ASP A 26 -17.02 -20.82 -15.51
N GLU A 27 -17.74 -19.78 -15.95
CA GLU A 27 -18.64 -19.88 -17.10
C GLU A 27 -17.84 -20.12 -18.38
N GLN A 28 -18.30 -21.05 -19.23
CA GLN A 28 -17.58 -21.47 -20.44
C GLN A 28 -17.45 -20.35 -21.49
N TYR A 29 -18.44 -19.46 -21.58
CA TYR A 29 -18.48 -18.38 -22.55
C TYR A 29 -19.08 -17.12 -21.94
N LYS A 30 -18.32 -16.03 -21.97
CA LYS A 30 -18.79 -14.70 -21.58
C LYS A 30 -18.74 -13.79 -22.81
N TYR A 31 -19.70 -12.87 -22.91
CA TYR A 31 -19.78 -11.90 -23.98
C TYR A 31 -19.73 -10.49 -23.41
N THR A 32 -19.04 -9.58 -24.09
CA THR A 32 -19.11 -8.16 -23.80
C THR A 32 -20.49 -7.61 -24.16
N ASN A 33 -20.83 -6.42 -23.63
CA ASN A 33 -22.14 -5.80 -23.87
C ASN A 33 -22.42 -5.50 -25.36
N ASP A 34 -21.38 -5.39 -26.19
CA ASP A 34 -21.42 -5.20 -27.64
C ASP A 34 -21.35 -6.53 -28.43
N GLY A 35 -21.40 -7.68 -27.75
CA GLY A 35 -21.56 -9.00 -28.37
C GLY A 35 -20.24 -9.69 -28.78
N HIS A 36 -19.09 -9.19 -28.36
CA HIS A 36 -17.81 -9.84 -28.60
C HIS A 36 -17.54 -10.94 -27.57
N LEU A 37 -16.98 -12.07 -28.01
CA LEU A 37 -16.58 -13.15 -27.11
C LEU A 37 -15.39 -12.71 -26.25
N LEU A 38 -15.53 -12.89 -24.94
CA LEU A 38 -14.51 -12.55 -23.96
C LEU A 38 -13.56 -13.74 -23.78
N ILE A 39 -12.29 -13.56 -24.16
CA ILE A 39 -11.24 -14.61 -24.08
C ILE A 39 -10.61 -14.66 -22.68
N SER A 40 -10.41 -13.51 -22.05
CA SER A 40 -9.84 -13.39 -20.72
C SER A 40 -10.45 -12.20 -19.99
N GLU A 41 -10.90 -12.43 -18.77
CA GLU A 41 -11.43 -11.41 -17.88
C GLU A 41 -10.38 -11.10 -16.82
N THR A 42 -9.93 -9.86 -16.77
CA THR A 42 -8.98 -9.41 -15.76
C THR A 42 -9.27 -7.96 -15.39
N TYR A 43 -8.62 -7.48 -14.34
CA TYR A 43 -8.71 -6.12 -13.86
C TYR A 43 -7.40 -5.37 -14.11
N VAL A 44 -7.46 -4.04 -14.08
CA VAL A 44 -6.25 -3.21 -14.12
C VAL A 44 -5.47 -3.44 -12.84
N GLY A 45 -4.29 -4.04 -12.97
CA GLY A 45 -3.38 -4.31 -11.86
C GLY A 45 -2.62 -3.06 -11.39
N ALA A 46 -1.54 -3.29 -10.65
CA ALA A 46 -0.67 -2.22 -10.19
C ALA A 46 -0.01 -1.48 -11.38
N SER A 47 0.08 -0.16 -11.29
CA SER A 47 0.88 0.64 -12.21
C SER A 47 2.37 0.42 -11.95
N VAL A 48 3.16 0.33 -13.01
CA VAL A 48 4.62 0.25 -12.93
C VAL A 48 5.20 1.39 -13.75
N GLU A 49 6.02 2.22 -13.11
CA GLU A 49 6.61 3.41 -13.72
C GLU A 49 8.13 3.39 -13.58
N ALA A 50 8.81 3.73 -14.69
CA ALA A 50 10.25 3.96 -14.72
C ALA A 50 10.49 5.44 -15.03
N LEU A 51 10.59 6.25 -13.97
CA LEU A 51 10.71 7.71 -14.08
C LEU A 51 12.08 8.15 -14.61
N GLU A 52 13.15 7.51 -14.11
CA GLU A 52 14.53 7.79 -14.51
C GLU A 52 15.34 6.49 -14.58
N SER A 53 16.36 6.48 -15.43
CA SER A 53 17.32 5.38 -15.57
C SER A 53 18.73 5.93 -15.67
N GLY A 54 19.70 5.30 -15.01
CA GLY A 54 21.09 5.76 -15.03
C GLY A 54 21.91 5.21 -13.85
N VAL A 55 23.08 5.80 -13.64
CA VAL A 55 23.96 5.48 -12.50
C VAL A 55 23.79 6.56 -11.43
N PHE A 56 23.12 6.20 -10.34
CA PHE A 56 22.99 7.05 -9.15
C PHE A 56 23.89 6.51 -8.05
N ARG A 57 24.81 7.33 -7.56
CA ARG A 57 25.74 6.96 -6.48
C ARG A 57 25.88 8.12 -5.50
N SER A 58 26.14 7.79 -4.24
CA SER A 58 26.35 8.79 -3.18
C SER A 58 27.58 9.68 -3.41
N ASP A 59 28.57 9.20 -4.17
CA ASP A 59 29.78 9.93 -4.54
C ASP A 59 29.68 10.68 -5.88
N ILE A 60 28.52 10.62 -6.55
CA ILE A 60 28.26 11.35 -7.79
C ILE A 60 27.19 12.42 -7.52
N PRO A 61 27.50 13.72 -7.73
CA PRO A 61 26.52 14.77 -7.48
C PRO A 61 25.32 14.64 -8.41
N CYS A 62 24.12 14.75 -7.82
CA CYS A 62 22.84 14.74 -8.53
C CYS A 62 22.21 16.13 -8.47
N ARG A 63 21.57 16.56 -9.56
CA ARG A 63 20.89 17.85 -9.61
C ARG A 63 19.45 17.70 -9.13
N PHE A 64 19.11 18.37 -8.04
CA PHE A 64 17.74 18.44 -7.52
C PHE A 64 17.08 19.75 -7.92
N LYS A 65 15.84 19.68 -8.44
CA LYS A 65 14.97 20.84 -8.62
C LYS A 65 13.91 20.82 -7.53
N ILE A 66 14.21 21.48 -6.41
CA ILE A 66 13.34 21.52 -5.25
C ILE A 66 12.25 22.57 -5.46
N VAL A 67 11.02 22.23 -5.06
CA VAL A 67 9.86 23.14 -5.04
C VAL A 67 9.75 23.74 -3.63
N PRO A 68 10.04 25.04 -3.43
CA PRO A 68 10.08 25.64 -2.09
C PRO A 68 8.76 25.53 -1.33
N GLU A 69 7.63 25.58 -2.03
CA GLU A 69 6.29 25.49 -1.46
C GLU A 69 6.07 24.12 -0.79
N THR A 70 6.59 23.05 -1.39
CA THR A 70 6.55 21.70 -0.82
C THR A 70 7.39 21.61 0.45
N VAL A 71 8.55 22.26 0.47
CA VAL A 71 9.42 22.29 1.67
C VAL A 71 8.71 23.02 2.81
N GLN A 72 8.09 24.18 2.53
CA GLN A 72 7.34 24.91 3.54
C GLN A 72 6.17 24.07 4.08
N TYR A 73 5.43 23.39 3.20
CA TYR A 73 4.37 22.48 3.62
C TYR A 73 4.88 21.38 4.57
N LEU A 74 6.06 20.81 4.32
CA LEU A 74 6.65 19.79 5.20
C LEU A 74 7.05 20.38 6.56
N ILE A 75 7.62 21.58 6.58
CA ILE A 75 7.98 22.30 7.83
C ILE A 75 6.72 22.58 8.66
N ASP A 76 5.67 23.10 8.03
CA ASP A 76 4.42 23.44 8.71
C ASP A 76 3.72 22.21 9.31
N ASN A 77 3.95 21.02 8.74
CA ASN A 77 3.38 19.75 9.20
C ASN A 77 4.35 18.88 10.03
N ILE A 78 5.51 19.40 10.43
CA ILE A 78 6.54 18.60 11.10
C ILE A 78 6.07 18.07 12.46
N ASP A 79 5.35 18.88 13.24
CA ASP A 79 4.82 18.50 14.56
C ASP A 79 3.88 17.30 14.46
N ARG A 80 2.96 17.37 13.51
CA ARG A 80 1.99 16.30 13.27
C ARG A 80 2.69 15.04 12.80
N THR A 81 3.64 15.16 11.88
CA THR A 81 4.37 14.01 11.33
C THR A 81 5.17 13.31 12.43
N LEU A 82 5.85 14.06 13.30
CA LEU A 82 6.60 13.49 14.42
C LEU A 82 5.68 12.82 15.43
N GLN A 83 4.56 13.44 15.80
CA GLN A 83 3.58 12.82 16.69
C GLN A 83 3.05 11.50 16.10
N GLN A 84 2.73 11.48 14.80
CA GLN A 84 2.26 10.26 14.12
C GLN A 84 3.33 9.15 14.13
N SER A 85 4.59 9.49 13.87
CA SER A 85 5.67 8.51 13.90
C SER A 85 5.85 7.91 15.30
N ILE A 86 5.80 8.74 16.35
CA ILE A 86 5.98 8.29 17.73
C ILE A 86 4.78 7.47 18.23
N GLU A 87 3.56 8.00 18.07
CA GLU A 87 2.36 7.39 18.66
C GLU A 87 1.81 6.21 17.85
N ILE A 88 1.89 6.27 16.51
CA ILE A 88 1.23 5.29 15.63
C ILE A 88 2.25 4.26 15.12
N GLU A 89 3.39 4.70 14.61
CA GLU A 89 4.39 3.79 14.02
C GLU A 89 5.16 3.07 15.12
N GLU A 90 5.68 3.82 16.10
CA GLU A 90 6.47 3.29 17.21
C GLU A 90 5.63 2.87 18.43
N LYS A 91 4.35 3.28 18.49
CA LYS A 91 3.41 2.97 19.59
C LYS A 91 3.92 3.44 20.97
N LEU A 92 4.64 4.55 21.00
CA LEU A 92 5.16 5.18 22.21
C LEU A 92 4.27 6.36 22.63
N SER A 93 4.20 6.62 23.94
CA SER A 93 3.56 7.86 24.42
C SER A 93 4.51 9.03 24.23
N MET A 94 3.95 10.19 23.86
CA MET A 94 4.68 11.46 23.80
C MET A 94 5.32 11.84 25.13
N ASP A 95 4.79 11.36 26.25
CA ASP A 95 5.32 11.63 27.60
C ASP A 95 6.73 11.02 27.83
N LEU A 96 7.13 10.03 27.04
CA LEU A 96 8.42 9.35 27.15
C LEU A 96 9.52 10.03 26.31
N ILE A 97 9.17 11.08 25.56
CA ILE A 97 10.06 11.72 24.60
C ILE A 97 10.65 12.99 25.22
N GLU A 98 11.94 12.95 25.51
CA GLU A 98 12.64 14.03 26.22
C GLU A 98 13.29 15.05 25.26
N ASN A 99 13.64 14.64 24.04
CA ASN A 99 14.45 15.42 23.10
C ASN A 99 13.66 15.99 21.91
N LEU A 100 12.32 15.94 21.93
CA LEU A 100 11.50 16.37 20.79
C LEU A 100 11.76 17.83 20.39
N SER A 101 11.96 18.71 21.38
CA SER A 101 12.24 20.13 21.15
C SER A 101 13.67 20.43 20.69
N GLU A 102 14.61 19.49 20.87
CA GLU A 102 15.99 19.65 20.40
C GLU A 102 16.14 19.24 18.92
N ILE A 103 15.38 18.21 18.52
CA ILE A 103 15.44 17.63 17.17
C ILE A 103 14.57 18.40 16.16
N LYS A 104 13.55 19.12 16.65
CA LYS A 104 12.67 19.96 15.83
C LYS A 104 13.31 21.31 15.50
#